data_AF-A0A971C9L0-F1
#
_entry.id   AF-A0A971C9L0-F1
#
_cell.length_a   1.000
_cell.length_b   1.000
_cell.length_c   1.000
_cell.angle_alpha   90.00
_cell.angle_beta   90.00
_cell.angle_gamma   90.00
#
_symmetry.space_group_name_H-M   'P 1'
#
loop_
_entity.id
_entity.type
_entity.pdbx_description
1 polymer ?
#
loop_
_entity_poly.entity_id
_entity_poly.type
_entity_poly.pdbx_seq_one_letter_code
_entity_poly.pdbx_strand_id
1 'polypeptide(L)'
;MSTGVEQRLSDMLRNRADRVTPAPDPWTSFTTTERHGVRVRRVRQAALGVAAAVVAAGLTAAAVNGLIPLPSSDGDGTQPAAKRMSLLWNEPPRGSLAGDSAWITGMREAVVNVSALEDETRVVLGGAGGVRILYAGDVAGHRVALAALTVRDSEGDHPRFEWYTGEDAAAPAAMSIGNTEADALQDVTVTGNGDMRKTGYLVAVAPRGATVEVSFGATYRADGRLDRRWRTVGSDGTAVVEVPAFQENPAIAVRATLDGRVLAGSGPAMQGTYSEQRAGEDWELAEERDRRSTNREITSAALAAEADAGLGRGPVDTELAAGYIASAFDMAHLSTKGTRVTIRTGSVAGNPGAVVILTPEGGGTVVLGENEGTGHWNLRLLAPAAGALDRPYAWRFLVYDDTRDSELLVGSEQVAVSAPPTTHRAEIVVDGSTRPVTLDARGFGTATVPLSAEATVRAYAADGTLLGESPVYDASADDGDLPGATRTSRLVD
;
A
#
# COMPACT_ATOMS: atom_id res chain seq x y z
N MET A 1 -1.07 35.20 52.64
CA MET A 1 -0.56 36.37 51.89
C MET A 1 -0.07 35.91 50.52
N SER A 2 -0.98 35.63 49.58
CA SER A 2 -0.66 35.13 48.20
C SER A 2 -1.51 35.80 47.11
N THR A 3 -2.25 36.86 47.44
CA THR A 3 -3.29 37.43 46.58
C THR A 3 -2.76 38.35 45.48
N GLY A 4 -1.52 38.84 45.58
CA GLY A 4 -0.96 39.79 44.60
C GLY A 4 -0.44 39.14 43.31
N VAL A 5 0.06 37.91 43.38
CA VAL A 5 0.68 37.23 42.22
C VAL A 5 -0.38 36.58 41.34
N GLU A 6 -1.38 35.94 41.94
CA GLU A 6 -2.52 35.34 41.22
C GLU A 6 -3.33 36.42 40.48
N GLN A 7 -3.57 37.56 41.12
CA GLN A 7 -4.31 38.66 40.50
C GLN A 7 -3.55 39.23 39.30
N ARG A 8 -2.23 39.39 39.42
CA ARG A 8 -1.37 39.87 38.34
C ARG A 8 -1.28 38.89 37.17
N LEU A 9 -1.26 37.57 37.44
CA LEU A 9 -1.30 36.52 36.41
C LEU A 9 -2.65 36.48 35.70
N SER A 10 -3.75 36.59 36.45
CA SER A 10 -5.10 36.60 35.89
C SER A 10 -5.32 37.81 34.99
N ASP A 11 -4.86 38.99 35.41
CA ASP A 11 -4.93 40.23 34.61
C ASP A 11 -4.05 40.16 33.36
N MET A 12 -2.87 39.52 33.45
CA MET A 12 -2.00 39.28 32.29
C MET A 12 -2.64 38.31 31.29
N LEU A 13 -3.26 37.23 31.76
CA LEU A 13 -3.90 36.22 30.91
C LEU A 13 -5.14 36.79 30.21
N ARG A 14 -5.95 37.59 30.90
CA ARG A 14 -7.07 38.32 30.27
C ARG A 14 -6.58 39.30 29.20
N ASN A 15 -5.57 40.11 29.50
CA ASN A 15 -4.98 41.02 28.52
C ASN A 15 -4.36 40.29 27.31
N ARG A 16 -3.89 39.05 27.49
CA ARG A 16 -3.37 38.22 26.38
C ARG A 16 -4.51 37.64 25.55
N ALA A 17 -5.57 37.15 26.19
CA ALA A 17 -6.76 36.61 25.53
C ALA A 17 -7.49 37.68 24.70
N ASP A 18 -7.62 38.90 25.23
CA ASP A 18 -8.27 40.02 24.53
C ASP A 18 -7.50 40.50 23.28
N ARG A 19 -6.22 40.11 23.14
CA ARG A 19 -5.38 40.42 21.98
C ARG A 19 -5.26 39.29 20.97
N VAL A 20 -5.81 38.11 21.27
CA VAL A 20 -5.88 37.00 20.31
C VAL A 20 -7.20 37.15 19.56
N THR A 21 -7.13 37.72 18.37
CA THR A 21 -8.25 37.67 17.42
C THR A 21 -8.54 36.20 17.12
N PRO A 22 -9.77 35.70 17.32
CA PRO A 22 -10.11 34.32 16.97
C PRO A 22 -9.76 34.08 15.51
N ALA A 23 -9.02 33.00 15.23
CA ALA A 23 -8.87 32.54 13.85
C ALA A 23 -10.28 32.32 13.26
N PRO A 24 -10.52 32.69 11.99
CA PRO A 24 -11.78 32.41 11.32
C PRO A 24 -12.13 30.93 11.51
N ASP A 25 -13.38 30.65 11.84
CA ASP A 25 -13.87 29.27 12.01
C ASP A 25 -13.58 28.44 10.75
N PRO A 26 -12.63 27.48 10.81
CA PRO A 26 -12.21 26.69 9.64
C PRO A 26 -13.34 25.81 9.09
N TRP A 27 -14.43 25.63 9.84
CA TRP A 27 -15.57 24.80 9.44
C TRP A 27 -16.54 25.50 8.48
N THR A 28 -16.46 26.84 8.37
CA THR A 28 -17.35 27.60 7.48
C THR A 28 -17.03 27.39 6.00
N SER A 29 -15.76 27.23 5.62
CA SER A 29 -15.36 26.87 4.26
C SER A 29 -15.76 25.43 3.89
N PHE A 30 -15.67 24.49 4.84
CA PHE A 30 -16.09 23.10 4.63
C PHE A 30 -17.60 22.98 4.38
N THR A 31 -18.42 23.59 5.24
CA THR A 31 -19.89 23.53 5.11
C THR A 31 -20.43 24.25 3.87
N THR A 32 -19.69 25.22 3.33
CA THR A 32 -20.08 25.93 2.09
C THR A 32 -19.78 25.09 0.85
N THR A 33 -18.63 24.40 0.82
CA THR A 33 -18.24 23.48 -0.26
C THR A 33 -19.16 22.26 -0.32
N GLU A 34 -19.52 21.70 0.84
CA GLU A 34 -20.43 20.55 0.95
C GLU A 34 -21.83 20.86 0.41
N ARG A 35 -22.40 22.02 0.76
CA ARG A 35 -23.73 22.46 0.25
C ARG A 35 -23.74 22.70 -1.26
N HIS A 36 -22.60 23.09 -1.84
CA HIS A 36 -22.48 23.26 -3.29
C HIS A 36 -22.42 21.89 -4.00
N GLY A 37 -21.66 20.95 -3.45
CA GLY A 37 -21.57 19.57 -3.97
C GLY A 37 -22.92 18.85 -4.00
N VAL A 38 -23.71 18.96 -2.93
CA VAL A 38 -25.05 18.32 -2.85
C VAL A 38 -26.02 18.87 -3.90
N ARG A 39 -25.98 20.18 -4.21
CA ARG A 39 -26.84 20.77 -5.24
C ARG A 39 -26.44 20.36 -6.66
N VAL A 40 -25.14 20.27 -6.95
CA VAL A 40 -24.64 19.84 -8.27
C VAL A 40 -24.97 18.36 -8.53
N ARG A 41 -24.91 17.50 -7.50
CA ARG A 41 -25.30 16.08 -7.58
C ARG A 41 -26.76 15.88 -8.00
N ARG A 42 -27.70 16.65 -7.45
CA ARG A 42 -29.14 16.54 -7.79
C ARG A 42 -29.49 16.97 -9.21
N VAL A 43 -28.77 17.96 -9.76
CA VAL A 43 -29.01 18.45 -11.14
C VAL A 43 -28.44 17.48 -12.18
N ARG A 44 -27.32 16.81 -11.89
CA ARG A 44 -26.70 15.83 -12.81
C ARG A 44 -27.45 14.50 -12.88
N GLN A 45 -28.03 14.03 -11.78
CA GLN A 45 -28.86 12.80 -11.77
C GLN A 45 -30.10 12.91 -12.68
N ALA A 46 -30.65 14.12 -12.88
CA ALA A 46 -31.77 14.33 -13.80
C ALA A 46 -31.35 14.33 -15.29
N ALA A 47 -30.09 14.62 -15.62
CA ALA A 47 -29.60 14.71 -16.99
C ALA A 47 -29.13 13.35 -17.56
N LEU A 48 -28.59 12.46 -16.72
CA LEU A 48 -28.07 11.15 -17.13
C LEU A 48 -29.15 10.14 -17.54
N GLY A 49 -30.38 10.27 -17.00
CA GLY A 49 -31.50 9.40 -17.35
C GLY A 49 -31.94 9.48 -18.81
N VAL A 50 -31.63 10.57 -19.52
CA VAL A 50 -32.04 10.79 -20.93
C VAL A 50 -30.97 10.30 -21.92
N ALA A 51 -29.69 10.29 -21.53
CA ALA A 51 -28.58 9.91 -22.42
C ALA A 51 -28.38 8.38 -22.55
N ALA A 52 -28.63 7.62 -21.48
CA ALA A 52 -28.44 6.17 -21.46
C ALA A 52 -29.38 5.42 -22.42
N ALA A 53 -30.55 5.98 -22.74
CA ALA A 53 -31.52 5.37 -23.65
C ALA A 53 -31.11 5.45 -25.13
N VAL A 54 -30.23 6.38 -25.52
CA VAL A 54 -29.87 6.62 -26.93
C VAL A 54 -28.65 5.78 -27.37
N VAL A 55 -27.72 5.49 -26.46
CA VAL A 55 -26.48 4.75 -26.78
C VAL A 55 -26.72 3.24 -26.90
N ALA A 56 -27.67 2.68 -26.13
CA ALA A 56 -27.98 1.25 -26.15
C ALA A 56 -28.52 0.75 -27.50
N ALA A 57 -29.06 1.63 -28.35
CA ALA A 57 -29.58 1.26 -29.67
C ALA A 57 -28.52 1.23 -30.79
N GLY A 58 -27.32 1.79 -30.58
CA GLY A 58 -26.31 1.96 -31.64
C GLY A 58 -25.23 0.89 -31.72
N LEU A 59 -24.96 0.16 -30.62
CA LEU A 59 -23.75 -0.68 -30.50
C LEU A 59 -23.90 -2.13 -30.98
N THR A 60 -25.11 -2.56 -31.35
CA THR A 60 -25.35 -3.95 -31.82
C THR A 60 -24.88 -4.22 -33.27
N ALA A 61 -24.38 -3.22 -34.01
CA ALA A 61 -24.13 -3.37 -35.45
C ALA A 61 -22.66 -3.60 -35.88
N ALA A 62 -21.66 -3.43 -35.01
CA ALA A 62 -20.26 -3.31 -35.45
C ALA A 62 -19.31 -4.49 -35.11
N ALA A 63 -19.76 -5.51 -34.36
CA ALA A 63 -18.88 -6.57 -33.83
C ALA A 63 -18.63 -7.78 -34.75
N VAL A 64 -19.02 -7.70 -36.04
CA VAL A 64 -18.80 -8.78 -37.01
C VAL A 64 -17.66 -8.37 -37.95
N ASN A 65 -16.40 -8.74 -37.66
CA ASN A 65 -15.31 -8.99 -38.64
C ASN A 65 -13.92 -9.07 -37.95
N GLY A 66 -13.66 -10.15 -37.20
CA GLY A 66 -12.33 -10.43 -36.64
C GLY A 66 -11.29 -10.84 -37.69
N LEU A 67 -10.00 -10.55 -37.41
CA LEU A 67 -8.80 -11.19 -37.98
C LEU A 67 -7.52 -10.60 -37.32
N ILE A 68 -6.97 -11.30 -36.32
CA ILE A 68 -5.55 -11.49 -35.91
C ILE A 68 -5.54 -12.06 -34.48
N PRO A 69 -4.87 -13.20 -34.20
CA PRO A 69 -4.77 -13.76 -32.85
C PRO A 69 -3.59 -13.12 -32.09
N LEU A 70 -3.91 -12.34 -31.06
CA LEU A 70 -2.97 -11.94 -30.01
C LEU A 70 -3.23 -12.81 -28.77
N PRO A 71 -2.20 -13.12 -27.95
CA PRO A 71 -2.39 -13.85 -26.70
C PRO A 71 -3.33 -13.05 -25.81
N SER A 72 -4.48 -13.63 -25.46
CA SER A 72 -5.54 -12.97 -24.70
C SER A 72 -5.08 -12.68 -23.28
N SER A 73 -4.72 -11.43 -23.01
CA SER A 73 -5.11 -10.78 -21.76
C SER A 73 -6.62 -10.56 -21.83
N ASP A 74 -7.37 -11.33 -21.05
CA ASP A 74 -8.84 -11.30 -21.00
C ASP A 74 -9.35 -9.88 -20.69
N GLY A 75 -9.86 -9.22 -21.73
CA GLY A 75 -10.62 -7.98 -21.64
C GLY A 75 -12.09 -8.25 -21.90
N ASP A 76 -12.91 -8.00 -20.88
CA ASP A 76 -14.31 -7.57 -20.92
C ASP A 76 -15.21 -8.13 -22.03
N GLY A 77 -15.68 -9.36 -21.78
CA GLY A 77 -17.06 -9.74 -22.09
C GLY A 77 -17.79 -9.94 -20.77
N THR A 78 -18.75 -9.08 -20.45
CA THR A 78 -19.68 -9.19 -19.32
C THR A 78 -20.56 -10.44 -19.44
N GLN A 79 -19.98 -11.61 -19.23
CA GLN A 79 -20.70 -12.67 -18.54
C GLN A 79 -20.84 -12.22 -17.08
N PRO A 80 -22.01 -12.38 -16.44
CA PRO A 80 -22.09 -12.17 -15.00
C PRO A 80 -21.06 -13.10 -14.39
N ALA A 81 -20.01 -12.55 -13.80
CA ALA A 81 -19.02 -13.32 -13.06
C ALA A 81 -19.82 -14.18 -12.08
N ALA A 82 -19.94 -15.49 -12.36
CA ALA A 82 -20.33 -16.41 -11.32
C ALA A 82 -19.27 -16.20 -10.25
N LYS A 83 -19.64 -15.50 -9.15
CA LYS A 83 -18.70 -14.96 -8.14
C LYS A 83 -17.67 -16.06 -7.87
N ARG A 84 -16.45 -15.87 -8.39
CA ARG A 84 -15.44 -16.91 -8.40
C ARG A 84 -14.96 -17.05 -6.96
N MET A 85 -15.50 -18.01 -6.24
CA MET A 85 -15.19 -18.18 -4.83
C MET A 85 -13.82 -18.87 -4.70
N SER A 86 -12.99 -18.43 -3.76
CA SER A 86 -11.69 -19.02 -3.48
C SER A 86 -11.77 -20.54 -3.28
N LEU A 87 -10.72 -21.24 -3.69
CA LEU A 87 -10.55 -22.68 -3.43
C LEU A 87 -10.55 -22.99 -1.93
N LEU A 88 -10.19 -22.03 -1.08
CA LEU A 88 -10.17 -22.16 0.38
C LEU A 88 -11.57 -22.23 1.02
N TRP A 89 -12.59 -21.67 0.36
CA TRP A 89 -13.89 -21.41 1.01
C TRP A 89 -14.59 -22.65 1.58
N ASN A 90 -14.33 -23.81 0.99
CA ASN A 90 -14.94 -25.09 1.36
C ASN A 90 -13.96 -26.07 2.00
N GLU A 91 -12.75 -25.63 2.35
CA GLU A 91 -11.75 -26.50 2.98
C GLU A 91 -12.16 -26.88 4.42
N PRO A 92 -11.82 -28.10 4.88
CA PRO A 92 -12.07 -28.49 6.25
C PRO A 92 -11.13 -27.75 7.23
N PRO A 93 -11.50 -27.67 8.52
CA PRO A 93 -10.63 -27.10 9.55
C PRO A 93 -9.28 -27.83 9.61
N ARG A 94 -8.20 -27.06 9.76
CA ARG A 94 -6.82 -27.56 9.95
C ARG A 94 -6.17 -26.94 11.18
N GLY A 95 -5.01 -27.44 11.59
CA GLY A 95 -4.30 -26.99 12.80
C GLY A 95 -4.55 -27.87 14.02
N SER A 96 -3.90 -27.55 15.15
CA SER A 96 -3.93 -28.39 16.36
C SER A 96 -5.29 -28.49 17.03
N LEU A 97 -6.20 -27.55 16.77
CA LEU A 97 -7.55 -27.51 17.33
C LEU A 97 -8.63 -27.95 16.33
N ALA A 98 -8.25 -28.43 15.14
CA ALA A 98 -9.21 -28.88 14.13
C ALA A 98 -10.15 -30.00 14.60
N GLY A 99 -9.68 -30.83 15.55
CA GLY A 99 -10.47 -31.91 16.16
C GLY A 99 -11.30 -31.49 17.37
N ASP A 100 -11.13 -30.27 17.89
CA ASP A 100 -11.88 -29.78 19.05
C ASP A 100 -13.21 -29.16 18.60
N SER A 101 -14.23 -30.02 18.46
CA SER A 101 -15.55 -29.58 18.01
C SER A 101 -16.21 -28.56 18.95
N ALA A 102 -15.90 -28.62 20.25
CA ALA A 102 -16.46 -27.69 21.22
C ALA A 102 -15.85 -26.30 21.04
N TRP A 103 -14.53 -26.22 20.90
CA TRP A 103 -13.83 -24.98 20.63
C TRP A 103 -14.24 -24.38 19.28
N ILE A 104 -14.27 -25.19 18.20
CA ILE A 104 -14.69 -24.73 16.86
C ILE A 104 -16.12 -24.18 16.88
N THR A 105 -17.03 -24.84 17.59
CA THR A 105 -18.43 -24.36 17.73
C THR A 105 -18.48 -23.04 18.48
N GLY A 106 -17.77 -22.93 19.62
CA GLY A 106 -17.68 -21.68 20.36
C GLY A 106 -17.03 -20.55 19.56
N MET A 107 -16.07 -20.86 18.67
CA MET A 107 -15.44 -19.87 17.80
C MET A 107 -16.41 -19.32 16.77
N ARG A 108 -17.26 -20.15 16.16
CA ARG A 108 -18.30 -19.67 15.24
C ARG A 108 -19.27 -18.70 15.91
N GLU A 109 -19.60 -18.93 17.18
CA GLU A 109 -20.43 -18.01 17.97
C GLU A 109 -19.68 -16.73 18.31
N ALA A 110 -18.39 -16.84 18.68
CA ALA A 110 -17.54 -15.69 18.99
C ALA A 110 -17.38 -14.75 17.79
N VAL A 111 -17.13 -15.28 16.58
CA VAL A 111 -17.03 -14.49 15.33
C VAL A 111 -18.24 -13.56 15.16
N VAL A 112 -19.46 -14.11 15.29
CA VAL A 112 -20.70 -13.33 15.14
C VAL A 112 -20.79 -12.20 16.17
N ASN A 113 -20.37 -12.46 17.41
CA ASN A 113 -20.43 -11.48 18.49
C ASN A 113 -19.35 -10.41 18.35
N VAL A 114 -18.13 -10.76 17.95
CA VAL A 114 -17.02 -9.81 17.79
C VAL A 114 -17.32 -8.86 16.63
N SER A 115 -17.80 -9.35 15.49
CA SER A 115 -18.17 -8.49 14.36
C SER A 115 -19.23 -7.45 14.73
N ALA A 116 -20.20 -7.82 15.57
CA ALA A 116 -21.25 -6.91 16.03
C ALA A 116 -20.76 -5.84 17.02
N LEU A 117 -19.63 -6.07 17.71
CA LEU A 117 -19.03 -5.11 18.63
C LEU A 117 -18.16 -4.07 17.92
N GLU A 118 -17.50 -4.46 16.83
CA GLU A 118 -16.61 -3.56 16.08
C GLU A 118 -17.39 -2.60 15.17
N ASP A 119 -18.51 -3.06 14.60
CA ASP A 119 -19.35 -2.24 13.72
C ASP A 119 -20.82 -2.67 13.85
N GLU A 120 -21.65 -1.78 14.39
CA GLU A 120 -23.09 -2.04 14.60
C GLU A 120 -23.86 -2.27 13.28
N THR A 121 -23.29 -1.86 12.14
CA THR A 121 -23.87 -2.06 10.81
C THR A 121 -23.45 -3.38 10.17
N ARG A 122 -22.43 -4.05 10.73
CA ARG A 122 -21.84 -5.30 10.23
C ARG A 122 -22.64 -6.51 10.74
N VAL A 123 -23.20 -7.28 9.81
CA VAL A 123 -23.99 -8.48 10.12
C VAL A 123 -23.38 -9.71 9.46
N VAL A 124 -23.03 -10.72 10.27
CA VAL A 124 -22.60 -12.03 9.75
C VAL A 124 -23.80 -12.81 9.23
N LEU A 125 -23.86 -13.04 7.91
CA LEU A 125 -24.97 -13.74 7.27
C LEU A 125 -24.99 -15.22 7.66
N GLY A 126 -26.17 -15.71 8.05
CA GLY A 126 -26.36 -17.07 8.55
C GLY A 126 -25.94 -17.28 10.01
N GLY A 127 -25.53 -16.22 10.72
CA GLY A 127 -25.05 -16.31 12.10
C GLY A 127 -23.91 -17.31 12.24
N ALA A 128 -23.84 -18.01 13.38
CA ALA A 128 -22.77 -18.98 13.63
C ALA A 128 -22.76 -20.15 12.62
N GLY A 129 -23.91 -20.47 12.03
CA GLY A 129 -24.01 -21.50 10.98
C GLY A 129 -23.43 -21.05 9.62
N GLY A 130 -23.31 -19.74 9.39
CA GLY A 130 -22.67 -19.16 8.22
C GLY A 130 -21.14 -19.07 8.32
N VAL A 131 -20.58 -19.25 9.52
CA VAL A 131 -19.14 -19.15 9.79
C VAL A 131 -18.46 -20.51 9.63
N ARG A 132 -17.37 -20.56 8.87
CA ARG A 132 -16.53 -21.75 8.71
C ARG A 132 -15.14 -21.48 9.24
N ILE A 133 -14.66 -22.35 10.12
CA ILE A 133 -13.28 -22.26 10.62
C ILE A 133 -12.39 -23.11 9.71
N LEU A 134 -11.48 -22.48 8.98
CA LEU A 134 -10.58 -23.13 8.03
C LEU A 134 -9.25 -23.53 8.68
N TYR A 135 -8.85 -22.82 9.73
CA TYR A 135 -7.69 -23.12 10.55
C TYR A 135 -7.98 -22.76 12.01
N ALA A 136 -7.51 -23.58 12.94
CA ALA A 136 -7.47 -23.30 14.36
C ALA A 136 -6.29 -24.03 15.00
N GLY A 137 -5.42 -23.30 15.70
CA GLY A 137 -4.28 -23.92 16.37
C GLY A 137 -3.55 -23.00 17.33
N ASP A 138 -2.74 -23.62 18.17
CA ASP A 138 -1.83 -22.95 19.10
C ASP A 138 -0.45 -22.84 18.45
N VAL A 139 0.11 -21.63 18.42
CA VAL A 139 1.35 -21.28 17.72
C VAL A 139 2.15 -20.28 18.56
N ALA A 140 3.37 -20.66 18.95
CA ALA A 140 4.32 -19.78 19.65
C ALA A 140 3.73 -19.01 20.86
N GLY A 141 2.86 -19.65 21.66
CA GLY A 141 2.21 -19.01 22.82
C GLY A 141 1.01 -18.13 22.48
N HIS A 142 0.46 -18.28 21.28
CA HIS A 142 -0.77 -17.65 20.83
C HIS A 142 -1.75 -18.69 20.34
N ARG A 143 -3.04 -18.39 20.44
CA ARG A 143 -4.08 -19.14 19.75
C ARG A 143 -4.51 -18.36 18.51
N VAL A 144 -4.61 -19.05 17.38
CA VAL A 144 -4.91 -18.44 16.08
C VAL A 144 -6.01 -19.22 15.38
N ALA A 145 -6.96 -18.51 14.77
CA ALA A 145 -7.98 -19.11 13.91
C ALA A 145 -8.25 -18.28 12.65
N LEU A 146 -8.65 -18.98 11.59
CA LEU A 146 -9.08 -18.39 10.32
C LEU A 146 -10.55 -18.72 10.10
N ALA A 147 -11.39 -17.70 9.98
CA ALA A 147 -12.80 -17.83 9.66
C ALA A 147 -13.05 -17.43 8.20
N ALA A 148 -13.92 -18.17 7.51
CA ALA A 148 -14.54 -17.80 6.26
C ALA A 148 -16.02 -17.52 6.52
N LEU A 149 -16.47 -16.32 6.15
CA LEU A 149 -17.83 -15.84 6.44
C LEU A 149 -18.28 -14.83 5.40
N THR A 150 -19.59 -14.65 5.28
CA THR A 150 -20.17 -13.56 4.49
C THR A 150 -20.68 -12.49 5.42
N VAL A 151 -20.14 -11.29 5.27
CA VAL A 151 -20.54 -10.11 6.02
C VAL A 151 -21.48 -9.28 5.16
N ARG A 152 -22.51 -8.71 5.78
CA ARG A 152 -23.32 -7.65 5.22
C ARG A 152 -23.03 -6.35 5.93
N ASP A 153 -22.69 -5.32 5.18
CA ASP A 153 -22.46 -3.96 5.66
C ASP A 153 -23.15 -2.95 4.72
N SER A 154 -22.78 -1.66 4.81
CA SER A 154 -23.32 -0.61 3.94
C SER A 154 -23.01 -0.78 2.45
N GLU A 155 -21.97 -1.56 2.11
CA GLU A 155 -21.54 -1.83 0.74
C GLU A 155 -22.17 -3.10 0.15
N GLY A 156 -22.83 -3.91 0.98
CA GLY A 156 -23.57 -5.10 0.56
C GLY A 156 -23.02 -6.40 1.15
N ASP A 157 -23.20 -7.51 0.42
CA ASP A 157 -22.83 -8.85 0.88
C ASP A 157 -21.44 -9.25 0.36
N HIS A 158 -20.48 -9.37 1.28
CA HIS A 158 -19.07 -9.60 0.98
C HIS A 158 -18.57 -10.90 1.62
N PRO A 159 -18.17 -11.91 0.83
CA PRO A 159 -17.44 -13.04 1.36
C PRO A 159 -16.02 -12.58 1.76
N ARG A 160 -15.56 -12.95 2.96
CA ARG A 160 -14.23 -12.58 3.47
C ARG A 160 -13.58 -13.73 4.25
N PHE A 161 -12.26 -13.62 4.39
CA PHE A 161 -11.47 -14.37 5.36
C PHE A 161 -11.01 -13.44 6.48
N GLU A 162 -11.21 -13.86 7.71
CA GLU A 162 -10.82 -13.10 8.91
C GLU A 162 -9.94 -13.96 9.81
N TRP A 163 -8.80 -13.40 10.18
CA TRP A 163 -7.94 -13.98 11.20
C TRP A 163 -8.38 -13.54 12.59
N TYR A 164 -8.28 -14.45 13.55
CA TYR A 164 -8.55 -14.21 14.96
C TYR A 164 -7.36 -14.66 15.78
N THR A 165 -6.98 -13.85 16.75
CA THR A 165 -5.84 -14.13 17.62
C THR A 165 -6.21 -13.97 19.09
N GLY A 166 -5.64 -14.81 19.94
CA GLY A 166 -5.74 -14.71 21.39
C GLY A 166 -4.43 -15.13 22.04
N GLU A 167 -4.37 -14.96 23.36
CA GLU A 167 -3.27 -15.53 24.15
C GLU A 167 -3.28 -17.07 24.10
N ASP A 168 -2.20 -17.67 24.60
CA ASP A 168 -2.12 -19.12 24.72
C ASP A 168 -3.36 -19.70 25.42
N ALA A 169 -3.87 -20.80 24.90
CA ALA A 169 -5.07 -21.47 25.39
C ALA A 169 -6.34 -20.60 25.46
N ALA A 170 -6.42 -19.45 24.78
CA ALA A 170 -7.59 -18.57 24.81
C ALA A 170 -8.91 -19.31 24.51
N ALA A 171 -9.93 -19.03 25.32
CA ALA A 171 -11.29 -19.45 25.00
C ALA A 171 -11.78 -18.70 23.76
N PRO A 172 -12.74 -19.25 22.98
CA PRO A 172 -13.23 -18.58 21.78
C PRO A 172 -13.71 -17.14 21.99
N ALA A 173 -14.41 -16.87 23.11
CA ALA A 173 -14.88 -15.53 23.45
C ALA A 173 -13.78 -14.53 23.86
N ALA A 174 -12.55 -15.00 24.08
CA ALA A 174 -11.38 -14.17 24.38
C ALA A 174 -10.48 -13.94 23.16
N MET A 175 -10.87 -14.45 21.98
CA MET A 175 -10.20 -14.17 20.72
C MET A 175 -10.66 -12.81 20.19
N SER A 176 -9.75 -12.03 19.61
CA SER A 176 -10.05 -10.78 18.92
C SER A 176 -9.80 -10.94 17.42
N ILE A 177 -10.44 -10.08 16.61
CA ILE A 177 -10.08 -9.97 15.19
C ILE A 177 -8.60 -9.54 15.11
N GLY A 178 -7.85 -10.23 14.26
CA GLY A 178 -6.47 -9.93 13.93
C GLY A 178 -6.38 -9.00 12.72
N ASN A 179 -5.19 -8.49 12.45
CA ASN A 179 -4.93 -7.39 11.52
C ASN A 179 -4.89 -7.80 10.04
N THR A 180 -5.55 -8.89 9.67
CA THR A 180 -5.55 -9.35 8.27
C THR A 180 -6.94 -9.80 7.88
N GLU A 181 -7.67 -8.91 7.23
CA GLU A 181 -8.82 -9.26 6.41
C GLU A 181 -8.32 -9.58 5.00
N ALA A 182 -8.70 -10.72 4.45
CA ALA A 182 -8.42 -11.07 3.07
C ALA A 182 -9.75 -11.19 2.30
N ASP A 183 -9.78 -10.65 1.09
CA ASP A 183 -10.88 -10.88 0.16
C ASP A 183 -11.03 -12.41 -0.06
N ALA A 184 -12.27 -12.92 -0.02
CA ALA A 184 -12.56 -14.32 -0.29
C ALA A 184 -12.29 -14.76 -1.74
N LEU A 185 -11.76 -13.89 -2.58
CA LEU A 185 -11.15 -14.22 -3.86
C LEU A 185 -9.70 -14.77 -3.72
N GLN A 186 -9.04 -14.59 -2.57
CA GLN A 186 -7.67 -15.06 -2.37
C GLN A 186 -7.62 -16.58 -2.11
N ASP A 187 -6.82 -17.30 -2.89
CA ASP A 187 -6.59 -18.74 -2.69
C ASP A 187 -5.59 -19.03 -1.57
N VAL A 188 -4.89 -18.02 -1.05
CA VAL A 188 -3.91 -18.14 0.04
C VAL A 188 -4.12 -16.98 0.99
N THR A 189 -4.18 -17.27 2.29
CA THR A 189 -4.22 -16.24 3.33
C THR A 189 -3.15 -16.52 4.36
N VAL A 190 -2.59 -15.44 4.91
CA VAL A 190 -1.47 -15.50 5.82
C VAL A 190 -1.73 -14.55 6.98
N THR A 191 -1.36 -14.97 8.18
CA THR A 191 -1.24 -14.08 9.32
C THR A 191 0.10 -14.30 9.98
N GLY A 192 0.62 -13.28 10.64
CA GLY A 192 1.80 -13.41 11.46
C GLY A 192 1.75 -12.41 12.60
N ASN A 193 2.51 -12.72 13.64
CA ASN A 193 2.85 -11.79 14.69
C ASN A 193 4.36 -11.84 14.83
N GLY A 194 5.02 -10.69 14.89
CA GLY A 194 6.47 -10.57 15.03
C GLY A 194 6.81 -9.43 15.97
N ASP A 195 7.94 -9.56 16.66
CA ASP A 195 8.50 -8.52 17.53
C ASP A 195 10.00 -8.41 17.20
N MET A 196 10.55 -7.20 17.30
CA MET A 196 11.99 -6.97 17.16
C MET A 196 12.82 -7.69 18.24
N ARG A 197 12.20 -8.08 19.34
CA ARG A 197 12.85 -8.64 20.53
C ARG A 197 12.49 -10.09 20.81
N LYS A 198 11.42 -10.61 20.23
CA LYS A 198 10.91 -11.96 20.51
C LYS A 198 10.60 -12.70 19.22
N THR A 199 10.82 -14.01 19.26
CA THR A 199 10.36 -14.90 18.21
C THR A 199 8.84 -14.78 18.09
N GLY A 200 8.38 -14.46 16.89
CA GLY A 200 6.99 -14.45 16.49
C GLY A 200 6.58 -15.71 15.75
N TYR A 201 5.47 -15.62 15.02
CA TYR A 201 4.97 -16.70 14.18
C TYR A 201 4.42 -16.20 12.85
N LEU A 202 4.32 -17.14 11.92
CA LEU A 202 3.64 -17.00 10.64
C LEU A 202 2.78 -18.24 10.40
N VAL A 203 1.51 -18.03 10.10
CA VAL A 203 0.57 -19.08 9.69
C VAL A 203 0.08 -18.77 8.30
N ALA A 204 0.31 -19.70 7.37
CA ALA A 204 -0.20 -19.60 6.01
C ALA A 204 -1.16 -20.76 5.72
N VAL A 205 -2.31 -20.43 5.13
CA VAL A 205 -3.36 -21.38 4.77
C VAL A 205 -3.67 -21.23 3.29
N ALA A 206 -3.55 -22.34 2.57
CA ALA A 206 -3.75 -22.52 1.14
C ALA A 206 -4.65 -23.76 0.90
N PRO A 207 -5.10 -24.04 -0.34
CA PRO A 207 -5.95 -25.20 -0.61
C PRO A 207 -5.17 -26.49 -0.38
N ARG A 208 -5.87 -27.57 -0.07
CA ARG A 208 -5.24 -28.87 0.14
C ARG A 208 -4.47 -29.33 -1.09
N GLY A 209 -3.42 -30.10 -0.87
CA GLY A 209 -2.44 -30.47 -1.89
C GLY A 209 -1.41 -29.37 -2.22
N ALA A 210 -1.61 -28.12 -1.78
CA ALA A 210 -0.63 -27.08 -2.03
C ALA A 210 0.65 -27.27 -1.19
N THR A 211 1.79 -26.94 -1.78
CA THR A 211 3.07 -26.77 -1.09
C THR A 211 3.22 -25.32 -0.68
N VAL A 212 3.59 -25.06 0.57
CA VAL A 212 3.78 -23.71 1.09
C VAL A 212 5.27 -23.44 1.33
N GLU A 213 5.74 -22.35 0.78
CA GLU A 213 7.13 -21.87 0.86
C GLU A 213 7.18 -20.48 1.48
N VAL A 214 8.24 -20.20 2.22
CA VAL A 214 8.47 -18.90 2.87
C VAL A 214 9.86 -18.40 2.51
N SER A 215 9.99 -17.08 2.31
CA SER A 215 11.25 -16.35 2.21
C SER A 215 11.31 -15.32 3.34
N PHE A 216 12.38 -15.34 4.14
CA PHE A 216 12.60 -14.41 5.26
C PHE A 216 13.46 -13.20 4.87
N GLY A 217 13.30 -12.73 3.65
CA GLY A 217 14.10 -11.65 3.11
C GLY A 217 14.02 -11.56 1.60
N ALA A 218 14.58 -10.48 1.10
CA ALA A 218 14.82 -10.26 -0.31
C ALA A 218 16.18 -9.60 -0.52
N THR A 219 16.76 -9.77 -1.70
CA THR A 219 18.00 -9.11 -2.08
C THR A 219 17.79 -8.40 -3.40
N TYR A 220 17.96 -7.10 -3.40
CA TYR A 220 17.98 -6.27 -4.61
C TYR A 220 19.30 -6.47 -5.34
N ARG A 221 19.30 -7.22 -6.44
CA ARG A 221 20.52 -7.46 -7.23
C ARG A 221 20.87 -6.23 -8.07
N ALA A 222 22.16 -6.01 -8.30
CA ALA A 222 22.69 -4.90 -9.10
C ALA A 222 22.14 -4.83 -10.54
N ASP A 223 21.67 -5.95 -11.09
CA ASP A 223 21.06 -6.03 -12.42
C ASP A 223 19.58 -5.60 -12.44
N GLY A 224 19.01 -5.18 -11.31
CA GLY A 224 17.62 -4.73 -11.22
C GLY A 224 16.60 -5.86 -11.00
N ARG A 225 17.05 -7.00 -10.45
CA ARG A 225 16.18 -8.13 -10.08
C ARG A 225 16.08 -8.31 -8.58
N LEU A 226 14.91 -8.79 -8.13
CA LEU A 226 14.66 -9.14 -6.75
C LEU A 226 14.87 -10.65 -6.55
N ASP A 227 15.86 -11.02 -5.75
CA ASP A 227 16.10 -12.41 -5.37
C ASP A 227 15.48 -12.74 -4.02
N ARG A 228 14.88 -13.93 -3.94
CA ARG A 228 14.32 -14.50 -2.71
C ARG A 228 14.82 -15.92 -2.54
N ARG A 229 15.11 -16.29 -1.29
CA ARG A 229 15.48 -17.67 -0.93
C ARG A 229 14.27 -18.35 -0.31
N TRP A 230 13.61 -19.17 -1.12
CA TRP A 230 12.42 -19.90 -0.71
C TRP A 230 12.80 -21.18 0.02
N ARG A 231 12.11 -21.43 1.13
CA ARG A 231 12.16 -22.69 1.88
C ARG A 231 10.76 -23.26 1.97
N THR A 232 10.60 -24.53 1.62
CA THR A 232 9.38 -25.27 1.89
C THR A 232 9.20 -25.43 3.40
N VAL A 233 8.05 -24.99 3.92
CA VAL A 233 7.73 -24.98 5.35
C VAL A 233 6.41 -25.68 5.67
N GLY A 234 5.61 -25.97 4.66
CA GLY A 234 4.33 -26.64 4.82
C GLY A 234 3.96 -27.48 3.62
N SER A 235 3.08 -28.44 3.86
CA SER A 235 2.50 -29.35 2.88
C SER A 235 1.01 -29.50 3.15
N ASP A 236 0.24 -29.90 2.13
CA ASP A 236 -1.22 -29.98 2.18
C ASP A 236 -1.91 -28.62 2.50
N GLY A 237 -1.30 -27.53 2.07
CA GLY A 237 -1.86 -26.19 2.14
C GLY A 237 -1.85 -25.55 3.53
N THR A 238 -1.00 -25.97 4.45
CA THR A 238 -0.84 -25.28 5.74
C THR A 238 0.64 -25.21 6.12
N ALA A 239 1.08 -24.05 6.58
CA ALA A 239 2.39 -23.84 7.18
C ALA A 239 2.26 -23.05 8.48
N VAL A 240 3.04 -23.46 9.48
CA VAL A 240 3.24 -22.74 10.73
C VAL A 240 4.74 -22.59 10.90
N VAL A 241 5.23 -21.36 10.99
CA VAL A 241 6.65 -21.07 11.03
C VAL A 241 6.95 -20.11 12.17
N GLU A 242 7.98 -20.42 12.96
CA GLU A 242 8.55 -19.45 13.88
C GLU A 242 9.26 -18.36 13.09
N VAL A 243 8.94 -17.11 13.40
CA VAL A 243 9.55 -15.94 12.82
C VAL A 243 10.57 -15.44 13.83
N PRO A 244 11.89 -15.51 13.57
CA PRO A 244 12.86 -15.07 14.56
C PRO A 244 12.70 -13.57 14.83
N ALA A 245 13.23 -13.09 15.96
CA ALA A 245 13.29 -11.66 16.21
C ALA A 245 14.17 -10.98 15.14
N PHE A 246 13.68 -9.91 14.51
CA PHE A 246 14.43 -9.14 13.53
C PHE A 246 14.51 -7.68 13.96
N GLN A 247 15.70 -7.07 13.87
CA GLN A 247 15.85 -5.65 14.16
C GLN A 247 15.22 -4.76 13.08
N GLU A 248 14.95 -5.31 11.90
CA GLU A 248 14.42 -4.62 10.73
C GLU A 248 13.35 -5.48 10.09
N ASN A 249 12.41 -4.86 9.37
CA ASN A 249 11.28 -5.56 8.76
C ASN A 249 11.77 -6.60 7.72
N PRO A 250 11.68 -7.92 7.99
CA PRO A 250 12.39 -8.98 7.26
C PRO A 250 11.87 -9.29 5.83
N ALA A 251 11.12 -8.39 5.20
CA ALA A 251 10.60 -8.55 3.84
C ALA A 251 9.97 -9.93 3.58
N ILE A 252 9.28 -10.49 4.58
CA ILE A 252 8.80 -11.88 4.56
C ILE A 252 7.77 -12.05 3.45
N ALA A 253 7.93 -13.09 2.64
CA ALA A 253 6.95 -13.48 1.63
C ALA A 253 6.59 -14.96 1.79
N VAL A 254 5.33 -15.29 1.50
CA VAL A 254 4.81 -16.66 1.43
C VAL A 254 4.39 -16.93 0.01
N ARG A 255 4.67 -18.12 -0.50
CA ARG A 255 4.15 -18.62 -1.78
C ARG A 255 3.48 -19.96 -1.57
N ALA A 256 2.30 -20.17 -2.14
CA ALA A 256 1.71 -21.49 -2.25
C ALA A 256 1.65 -21.97 -3.71
N THR A 257 2.00 -23.23 -3.93
CA THR A 257 1.98 -23.88 -5.25
C THR A 257 1.09 -25.12 -5.20
N LEU A 258 0.12 -25.20 -6.11
CA LEU A 258 -0.77 -26.36 -6.27
C LEU A 258 -0.69 -26.84 -7.72
N ASP A 259 -0.41 -28.13 -7.93
CA ASP A 259 -0.29 -28.75 -9.25
C ASP A 259 0.69 -28.00 -10.19
N GLY A 260 1.78 -27.47 -9.63
CA GLY A 260 2.77 -26.68 -10.37
C GLY A 260 2.37 -25.24 -10.68
N ARG A 261 1.13 -24.82 -10.35
CA ARG A 261 0.66 -23.44 -10.45
C ARG A 261 0.88 -22.70 -9.14
N VAL A 262 1.52 -21.54 -9.20
CA VAL A 262 1.56 -20.61 -8.06
C VAL A 262 0.17 -20.02 -7.89
N LEU A 263 -0.45 -20.25 -6.72
CA LEU A 263 -1.83 -19.85 -6.45
C LEU A 263 -1.96 -18.36 -6.15
N ALA A 264 -1.04 -17.85 -5.33
CA ALA A 264 -0.78 -16.46 -5.00
C ALA A 264 0.24 -16.47 -3.85
N GLY A 265 0.94 -15.36 -3.65
CA GLY A 265 1.91 -15.25 -2.56
C GLY A 265 3.04 -14.29 -2.87
N SER A 266 2.71 -13.01 -2.98
CA SER A 266 3.68 -11.94 -2.90
C SER A 266 2.92 -10.74 -2.36
N GLY A 267 3.00 -10.63 -1.05
CA GLY A 267 2.61 -9.50 -0.24
C GLY A 267 3.33 -9.75 1.08
N PRO A 268 3.84 -8.71 1.76
CA PRO A 268 4.46 -8.85 3.06
C PRO A 268 3.47 -9.62 3.92
N ALA A 269 3.88 -10.83 4.29
CA ALA A 269 3.05 -11.77 5.03
C ALA A 269 2.68 -11.25 6.43
N MET A 270 3.32 -10.15 6.81
CA MET A 270 3.08 -9.33 7.98
C MET A 270 2.62 -7.93 7.52
N GLN A 271 1.42 -7.82 6.94
CA GLN A 271 0.61 -6.62 7.15
C GLN A 271 -0.07 -6.64 8.52
N GLY A 272 -0.04 -7.81 9.18
CA GLY A 272 -0.46 -7.95 10.55
C GLY A 272 0.49 -7.20 11.47
N THR A 273 0.11 -5.96 11.76
CA THR A 273 0.57 -5.07 12.83
C THR A 273 1.81 -5.62 13.57
N TYR A 274 2.94 -4.92 13.41
CA TYR A 274 3.76 -4.64 14.58
C TYR A 274 2.82 -3.98 15.59
N SER A 275 2.02 -4.78 16.29
CA SER A 275 1.13 -4.28 17.32
C SER A 275 2.03 -3.97 18.49
N GLU A 276 2.43 -2.70 18.54
CA GLU A 276 2.97 -2.03 19.72
C GLU A 276 1.99 -2.08 20.91
N GLN A 277 0.79 -2.64 20.72
CA GLN A 277 -0.11 -3.02 21.80
C GLN A 277 0.34 -4.29 22.51
N ARG A 278 1.19 -4.13 23.54
CA ARG A 278 1.10 -4.98 24.73
C ARG A 278 1.23 -4.18 26.02
N ALA A 279 0.31 -4.49 26.94
CA ALA A 279 0.19 -3.87 28.25
C ALA A 279 1.41 -4.15 29.13
N GLY A 280 2.03 -3.09 29.64
CA GLY A 280 2.91 -3.15 30.81
C GLY A 280 4.41 -3.06 30.53
N GLU A 281 4.87 -1.89 30.06
CA GLU A 281 6.15 -1.21 30.36
C GLU A 281 6.24 0.03 29.44
N ASP A 282 7.10 1.02 29.74
CA ASP A 282 7.29 2.29 29.00
C ASP A 282 7.72 2.08 27.53
N TRP A 283 6.82 1.55 26.71
CA TRP A 283 7.00 1.33 25.28
C TRP A 283 7.24 2.65 24.54
N GLU A 284 6.56 3.73 24.96
CA GLU A 284 6.80 5.09 24.49
C GLU A 284 8.29 5.47 24.60
N LEU A 285 9.00 5.10 25.68
CA LEU A 285 10.41 5.46 25.86
C LEU A 285 11.36 4.60 25.02
N ALA A 286 11.03 3.33 24.79
CA ALA A 286 11.82 2.42 23.98
C ALA A 286 11.65 2.70 22.48
N GLU A 287 10.41 2.85 22.04
CA GLU A 287 10.05 3.26 20.68
C GLU A 287 10.61 4.64 20.39
N GLU A 288 10.46 5.60 21.31
CA GLU A 288 11.01 6.93 21.07
C GLU A 288 12.55 6.91 21.05
N ARG A 289 13.22 5.99 21.73
CA ARG A 289 14.68 5.84 21.63
C ARG A 289 15.10 5.25 20.27
N ASP A 290 14.45 4.18 19.82
CA ASP A 290 14.75 3.54 18.52
C ASP A 290 14.36 4.48 17.38
N ARG A 291 13.17 5.07 17.43
CA ARG A 291 12.70 6.14 16.53
C ARG A 291 13.64 7.33 16.55
N ARG A 292 14.18 7.79 17.69
CA ARG A 292 15.21 8.85 17.72
C ARG A 292 16.55 8.43 17.12
N SER A 293 16.89 7.14 17.09
CA SER A 293 18.13 6.66 16.46
C SER A 293 17.97 6.57 14.94
N THR A 294 16.90 5.92 14.48
CA THR A 294 16.51 5.79 13.09
C THR A 294 16.21 7.16 12.49
N ASN A 295 15.45 8.01 13.19
CA ASN A 295 15.23 9.39 12.77
C ASN A 295 16.53 10.18 12.71
N ARG A 296 17.52 9.96 13.59
CA ARG A 296 18.80 10.67 13.47
C ARG A 296 19.56 10.27 12.21
N GLU A 297 19.58 9.00 11.86
CA GLU A 297 20.20 8.53 10.61
C GLU A 297 19.44 9.03 9.38
N ILE A 298 18.11 8.92 9.40
CA ILE A 298 17.23 9.41 8.33
C ILE A 298 17.34 10.93 8.19
N THR A 299 17.30 11.69 9.28
CA THR A 299 17.50 13.15 9.25
C THR A 299 18.89 13.50 8.76
N SER A 300 19.93 12.74 9.14
CA SER A 300 21.28 12.97 8.61
C SER A 300 21.35 12.68 7.11
N ALA A 301 20.70 11.63 6.63
CA ALA A 301 20.57 11.31 5.22
C ALA A 301 19.75 12.38 4.47
N ALA A 302 18.67 12.88 5.06
CA ALA A 302 17.84 13.95 4.53
C ALA A 302 18.65 15.25 4.41
N LEU A 303 19.40 15.64 5.44
CA LEU A 303 20.27 16.82 5.44
C LEU A 303 21.41 16.68 4.43
N ALA A 304 22.01 15.50 4.28
CA ALA A 304 23.02 15.24 3.26
C ALA A 304 22.43 15.36 1.85
N ALA A 305 21.24 14.79 1.63
CA ALA A 305 20.53 14.90 0.37
C ALA A 305 20.06 16.34 0.09
N GLU A 306 19.70 17.10 1.13
CA GLU A 306 19.37 18.52 1.06
C GLU A 306 20.57 19.35 0.59
N ALA A 307 21.75 19.07 1.16
CA ALA A 307 23.00 19.71 0.79
C ALA A 307 23.40 19.37 -0.66
N ASP A 308 23.29 18.10 -1.07
CA ASP A 308 23.61 17.65 -2.42
C ASP A 308 22.63 18.17 -3.48
N ALA A 309 21.33 18.24 -3.16
CA ALA A 309 20.31 18.75 -4.07
C ALA A 309 20.10 20.27 -3.98
N GLY A 310 20.85 20.98 -3.12
CA GLY A 310 20.75 22.43 -2.97
C GLY A 310 19.34 22.90 -2.58
N LEU A 311 18.63 22.11 -1.77
CA LEU A 311 17.20 22.28 -1.46
C LEU A 311 16.92 23.47 -0.51
N GLY A 312 17.32 24.70 -0.86
CA GLY A 312 16.82 25.90 -0.19
C GLY A 312 15.36 26.23 -0.59
N ARG A 313 14.54 26.75 0.34
CA ARG A 313 13.14 27.28 0.16
C ARG A 313 12.28 26.54 -0.89
N GLY A 314 12.33 25.21 -0.89
CA GLY A 314 11.49 24.39 -1.77
C GLY A 314 10.08 24.18 -1.25
N PRO A 315 9.22 23.50 -2.03
CA PRO A 315 7.95 23.00 -1.53
C PRO A 315 8.11 21.86 -0.50
N VAL A 316 9.25 21.18 -0.50
CA VAL A 316 9.60 20.13 0.47
C VAL A 316 10.65 20.67 1.43
N ASP A 317 10.33 20.71 2.73
CA ASP A 317 11.27 21.02 3.80
C ASP A 317 11.99 19.77 4.32
N THR A 318 12.92 19.95 5.27
CA THR A 318 13.72 18.86 5.82
C THR A 318 12.87 17.82 6.57
N GLU A 319 11.78 18.24 7.23
CA GLU A 319 10.90 17.34 7.99
C GLU A 319 10.10 16.45 7.05
N LEU A 320 9.50 17.04 6.01
CA LEU A 320 8.78 16.30 4.98
C LEU A 320 9.71 15.38 4.18
N ALA A 321 10.93 15.83 3.85
CA ALA A 321 11.93 14.99 3.20
C ALA A 321 12.34 13.78 4.06
N ALA A 322 12.51 13.98 5.37
CA ALA A 322 12.80 12.88 6.30
C ALA A 322 11.64 11.88 6.36
N GLY A 323 10.39 12.37 6.33
CA GLY A 323 9.19 11.53 6.24
C GLY A 323 9.17 10.66 4.98
N TYR A 324 9.45 11.24 3.81
CA TYR A 324 9.56 10.49 2.56
C TYR A 324 10.67 9.43 2.61
N ILE A 325 11.84 9.76 3.15
CA ILE A 325 12.95 8.81 3.25
C ILE A 325 12.61 7.66 4.21
N ALA A 326 11.98 7.96 5.36
CA ALA A 326 11.55 6.94 6.32
C ALA A 326 10.55 5.97 5.70
N SER A 327 9.49 6.51 5.08
CA SER A 327 8.46 5.74 4.38
C SER A 327 9.07 4.90 3.24
N ALA A 328 10.05 5.45 2.52
CA ALA A 328 10.74 4.73 1.46
C ALA A 328 11.55 3.52 1.98
N PHE A 329 12.23 3.64 3.13
CA PHE A 329 12.96 2.53 3.73
C PHE A 329 12.04 1.41 4.22
N ASP A 330 10.95 1.78 4.89
CA ASP A 330 9.94 0.82 5.35
C ASP A 330 9.34 0.05 4.16
N MET A 331 8.90 0.79 3.14
CA MET A 331 8.32 0.23 1.92
C MET A 331 9.30 -0.67 1.15
N ALA A 332 10.59 -0.32 1.11
CA ALA A 332 11.62 -1.12 0.45
C ALA A 332 12.15 -2.26 1.34
N HIS A 333 11.76 -2.33 2.61
CA HIS A 333 12.33 -3.24 3.61
C HIS A 333 13.87 -3.24 3.58
N LEU A 334 14.47 -2.05 3.53
CA LEU A 334 15.91 -1.85 3.48
C LEU A 334 16.44 -1.30 4.80
N SER A 335 17.63 -1.76 5.18
CA SER A 335 18.46 -1.14 6.21
C SER A 335 18.91 0.26 5.77
N THR A 336 18.89 1.24 6.69
CA THR A 336 19.58 2.54 6.50
C THR A 336 21.09 2.35 6.37
N LYS A 337 21.64 1.42 7.14
CA LYS A 337 23.06 1.06 7.10
C LYS A 337 23.41 0.36 5.79
N GLY A 338 24.41 0.89 5.08
CA GLY A 338 24.86 0.35 3.80
C GLY A 338 23.97 0.73 2.62
N THR A 339 22.99 1.63 2.81
CA THR A 339 22.13 2.12 1.72
C THR A 339 22.40 3.60 1.47
N ARG A 340 22.74 3.94 0.23
CA ARG A 340 22.84 5.33 -0.20
C ARG A 340 21.43 5.86 -0.50
N VAL A 341 21.14 7.07 -0.02
CA VAL A 341 19.89 7.77 -0.27
C VAL A 341 20.14 8.94 -1.21
N THR A 342 19.28 9.12 -2.19
CA THR A 342 19.18 10.35 -2.98
C THR A 342 17.72 10.74 -3.06
N ILE A 343 17.40 12.01 -2.79
CA ILE A 343 16.04 12.53 -2.97
C ILE A 343 16.07 13.63 -4.03
N ARG A 344 15.13 13.56 -4.97
CA ARG A 344 14.80 14.66 -5.87
C ARG A 344 13.48 15.23 -5.38
N THR A 345 13.38 16.55 -5.21
CA THR A 345 12.13 17.20 -4.80
C THR A 345 11.75 18.30 -5.76
N GLY A 346 10.46 18.56 -5.90
CA GLY A 346 9.96 19.63 -6.76
C GLY A 346 8.47 19.86 -6.54
N SER A 347 7.85 20.58 -7.47
CA SER A 347 6.41 20.76 -7.48
C SER A 347 5.79 19.96 -8.63
N VAL A 348 4.77 19.19 -8.29
CA VAL A 348 4.03 18.35 -9.21
C VAL A 348 2.55 18.77 -9.14
N ALA A 349 2.03 19.34 -10.23
CA ALA A 349 0.69 19.93 -10.29
C ALA A 349 0.40 20.97 -9.18
N GLY A 350 1.43 21.67 -8.70
CA GLY A 350 1.33 22.66 -7.64
C GLY A 350 1.53 22.12 -6.21
N ASN A 351 1.57 20.80 -6.05
CA ASN A 351 1.84 20.15 -4.76
C ASN A 351 3.33 19.76 -4.65
N PRO A 352 3.90 19.72 -3.44
CA PRO A 352 5.16 19.03 -3.17
C PRO A 352 5.17 17.61 -3.72
N GLY A 353 6.27 17.23 -4.36
CA GLY A 353 6.52 15.86 -4.79
C GLY A 353 7.98 15.48 -4.60
N ALA A 354 8.21 14.18 -4.47
CA ALA A 354 9.53 13.63 -4.26
C ALA A 354 9.75 12.34 -5.06
N VAL A 355 10.99 12.12 -5.47
CA VAL A 355 11.50 10.81 -5.87
C VAL A 355 12.63 10.44 -4.93
N VAL A 356 12.41 9.42 -4.10
CA VAL A 356 13.41 8.82 -3.22
C VAL A 356 14.06 7.65 -3.95
N ILE A 357 15.38 7.67 -3.99
CA ILE A 357 16.22 6.68 -4.66
C ILE A 357 17.11 6.03 -3.61
N LEU A 358 16.90 4.74 -3.36
CA LEU A 358 17.66 3.94 -2.40
C LEU A 358 18.57 2.97 -3.15
N THR A 359 19.87 3.06 -2.90
CA THR A 359 20.87 2.17 -3.50
C THR A 359 21.62 1.40 -2.40
N PRO A 360 21.16 0.18 -2.02
CA PRO A 360 21.90 -0.71 -1.14
C PRO A 360 23.28 -1.07 -1.72
N GLU A 361 24.27 -1.27 -0.85
CA GLU A 361 25.63 -1.62 -1.24
C GLU A 361 25.67 -2.91 -2.09
N GLY A 362 26.23 -2.80 -3.30
CA GLY A 362 26.31 -3.92 -4.25
C GLY A 362 24.97 -4.37 -4.84
N GLY A 363 23.88 -3.68 -4.53
CA GLY A 363 22.53 -4.02 -4.96
C GLY A 363 21.98 -3.14 -6.09
N GLY A 364 20.77 -3.46 -6.51
CA GLY A 364 19.98 -2.65 -7.46
C GLY A 364 19.43 -1.40 -6.77
N THR A 365 18.87 -0.49 -7.56
CA THR A 365 18.37 0.80 -7.06
C THR A 365 16.85 0.78 -6.97
N VAL A 366 16.31 0.99 -5.78
CA VAL A 366 14.87 1.17 -5.54
C VAL A 366 14.51 2.64 -5.75
N VAL A 367 13.50 2.90 -6.56
CA VAL A 367 13.02 4.24 -6.93
C VAL A 367 11.56 4.34 -6.52
N LEU A 368 11.27 5.27 -5.64
CA LEU A 368 9.96 5.50 -5.07
C LEU A 368 9.56 6.96 -5.34
N GLY A 369 8.40 7.16 -5.97
CA GLY A 369 7.90 8.49 -6.32
C GLY A 369 6.57 8.77 -5.66
N GLU A 370 6.47 9.93 -5.03
CA GLU A 370 5.29 10.39 -4.30
C GLU A 370 4.94 11.82 -4.71
N ASN A 371 3.66 12.14 -4.66
CA ASN A 371 3.16 13.51 -4.71
C ASN A 371 2.19 13.71 -3.54
N GLU A 372 2.31 14.84 -2.85
CA GLU A 372 1.49 15.14 -1.67
C GLU A 372 -0.01 15.04 -2.00
N GLY A 373 -0.76 14.40 -1.10
CA GLY A 373 -2.23 14.33 -1.14
C GLY A 373 -2.83 12.92 -1.28
N THR A 374 -2.05 11.91 -1.70
CA THR A 374 -2.55 10.53 -1.79
C THR A 374 -2.20 9.69 -0.56
N GLY A 375 -1.05 9.92 0.07
CA GLY A 375 -0.52 9.01 1.10
C GLY A 375 -0.01 7.69 0.53
N HIS A 376 0.14 7.61 -0.80
CA HIS A 376 0.57 6.42 -1.54
C HIS A 376 1.77 6.73 -2.42
N TRP A 377 2.67 5.74 -2.57
CA TRP A 377 3.79 5.80 -3.50
C TRP A 377 3.33 5.46 -4.91
N ASN A 378 3.09 6.50 -5.71
CA ASN A 378 2.58 6.35 -7.08
C ASN A 378 3.61 5.71 -8.03
N LEU A 379 4.91 5.79 -7.74
CA LEU A 379 5.96 5.06 -8.44
C LEU A 379 6.67 4.10 -7.48
N ARG A 380 6.76 2.82 -7.87
CA ARG A 380 7.54 1.79 -7.16
C ARG A 380 8.33 0.94 -8.14
N LEU A 381 9.63 1.18 -8.23
CA LEU A 381 10.47 0.61 -9.28
C LEU A 381 11.79 0.06 -8.74
N LEU A 382 12.18 -1.11 -9.23
CA LEU A 382 13.55 -1.61 -9.12
C LEU A 382 14.29 -1.40 -10.44
N ALA A 383 15.36 -0.60 -10.38
CA ALA A 383 16.25 -0.31 -11.48
C ALA A 383 17.62 -0.99 -11.30
N PRO A 384 18.34 -1.29 -12.40
CA PRO A 384 19.75 -1.63 -12.30
C PRO A 384 20.55 -0.52 -11.61
N ALA A 385 21.60 -0.89 -10.88
CA ALA A 385 22.46 0.07 -10.20
C ALA A 385 23.09 1.07 -11.19
N ALA A 386 23.48 0.58 -12.36
CA ALA A 386 24.09 1.38 -13.42
C ALA A 386 23.09 2.37 -14.04
N GLY A 387 23.41 3.66 -13.94
CA GLY A 387 22.65 4.74 -14.58
C GLY A 387 21.28 5.01 -13.98
N ALA A 388 20.94 4.49 -12.80
CA ALA A 388 19.69 4.84 -12.12
C ALA A 388 19.67 6.33 -11.72
N LEU A 389 20.79 6.86 -11.23
CA LEU A 389 20.87 8.26 -10.81
C LEU A 389 20.91 9.24 -11.98
N ASP A 390 21.22 8.78 -13.18
CA ASP A 390 21.44 9.61 -14.38
C ASP A 390 20.26 9.61 -15.35
N ARG A 391 19.16 8.90 -15.03
CA ARG A 391 18.00 8.79 -15.90
C ARG A 391 16.77 9.56 -15.36
N PRO A 392 15.85 9.96 -16.26
CA PRO A 392 14.56 10.47 -15.85
C PRO A 392 13.64 9.36 -15.33
N TYR A 393 12.68 9.72 -14.49
CA TYR A 393 11.57 8.87 -14.05
C TYR A 393 10.26 9.58 -14.32
N ALA A 394 9.25 8.83 -14.77
CA ALA A 394 7.92 9.37 -15.01
C ALA A 394 6.83 8.39 -14.59
N TRP A 395 5.79 8.88 -13.94
CA TRP A 395 4.69 8.04 -13.45
C TRP A 395 3.36 8.79 -13.53
N ARG A 396 2.27 8.04 -13.69
CA ARG A 396 0.91 8.59 -13.64
C ARG A 396 0.52 8.94 -12.21
N PHE A 397 -0.35 9.92 -12.04
CA PHE A 397 -0.95 10.19 -10.73
C PHE A 397 -2.08 9.21 -10.47
N LEU A 398 -2.23 8.83 -9.20
CA LEU A 398 -3.51 8.39 -8.67
C LEU A 398 -4.36 9.61 -8.33
N VAL A 399 -5.61 9.59 -8.78
CA VAL A 399 -6.65 10.55 -8.36
C VAL A 399 -7.83 9.77 -7.82
N TYR A 400 -8.51 10.32 -6.82
CA TYR A 400 -9.77 9.77 -6.36
C TYR A 400 -10.81 9.88 -7.49
N ASP A 401 -11.48 8.78 -7.79
CA ASP A 401 -12.61 8.80 -8.71
C ASP A 401 -13.85 9.37 -8.00
N ASP A 402 -14.00 10.70 -8.03
CA ASP A 402 -15.16 11.43 -7.48
C ASP A 402 -16.52 11.00 -8.08
N THR A 403 -16.53 10.18 -9.14
CA THR A 403 -17.74 9.72 -9.81
C THR A 403 -18.26 8.38 -9.29
N ARG A 404 -17.45 7.63 -8.57
CA ARG A 404 -17.85 6.40 -7.88
C ARG A 404 -17.91 6.72 -6.39
N ASP A 405 -18.96 6.26 -5.69
CA ASP A 405 -19.05 6.34 -4.21
C ASP A 405 -17.99 5.44 -3.52
N SER A 406 -16.89 5.12 -4.19
CA SER A 406 -15.79 4.28 -3.75
C SER A 406 -14.50 5.09 -3.76
N GLU A 407 -13.70 5.00 -2.70
CA GLU A 407 -12.35 5.58 -2.56
C GLU A 407 -11.31 4.93 -3.49
N LEU A 408 -11.73 4.48 -4.69
CA LEU A 408 -10.86 3.86 -5.67
C LEU A 408 -9.98 4.92 -6.31
N LEU A 409 -8.68 4.75 -6.12
CA LEU A 409 -7.65 5.50 -6.80
C LEU A 409 -7.53 5.01 -8.25
N VAL A 410 -7.73 5.91 -9.21
CA VAL A 410 -7.57 5.63 -10.64
C VAL A 410 -6.39 6.41 -11.21
N GLY A 411 -5.70 5.80 -12.16
CA GLY A 411 -4.65 6.47 -12.92
C GLY A 411 -5.23 7.68 -13.68
N SER A 412 -4.54 8.81 -13.63
CA SER A 412 -4.89 10.01 -14.40
C SER A 412 -4.07 10.10 -15.69
N GLU A 413 -4.54 10.94 -16.62
CA GLU A 413 -3.77 11.31 -17.81
C GLU A 413 -2.58 12.22 -17.48
N GLN A 414 -2.52 12.76 -16.27
CA GLN A 414 -1.36 13.52 -15.85
C GLN A 414 -0.20 12.56 -15.55
N VAL A 415 1.00 13.00 -15.92
CA VAL A 415 2.25 12.29 -15.68
C VAL A 415 3.20 13.23 -14.96
N ALA A 416 3.70 12.81 -13.81
CA ALA A 416 4.79 13.47 -13.12
C ALA A 416 6.11 13.06 -13.79
N VAL A 417 7.06 13.99 -13.89
CA VAL A 417 8.39 13.75 -14.44
C VAL A 417 9.43 14.26 -13.46
N SER A 418 10.44 13.42 -13.16
CA SER A 418 11.64 13.79 -12.40
C SER A 418 12.87 13.49 -13.23
N ALA A 419 13.56 14.52 -13.68
CA ALA A 419 14.79 14.43 -14.44
C ALA A 419 16.03 14.55 -13.52
N PRO A 420 17.20 14.00 -13.92
CA PRO A 420 18.43 14.18 -13.16
C PRO A 420 18.87 15.67 -13.16
N PRO A 421 19.62 16.14 -12.13
CA PRO A 421 19.98 17.55 -11.98
C PRO A 421 20.75 18.17 -13.16
N THR A 422 21.44 17.35 -13.95
CA THR A 422 22.21 17.77 -15.13
C THR A 422 21.35 17.93 -16.39
N THR A 423 20.04 17.75 -16.29
CA THR A 423 19.11 17.86 -17.41
C THR A 423 18.93 19.31 -17.83
N HIS A 424 19.16 19.59 -19.11
CA HIS A 424 18.82 20.87 -19.73
C HIS A 424 17.50 20.80 -20.51
N ARG A 425 17.15 19.62 -21.04
CA ARG A 425 15.92 19.42 -21.80
C ARG A 425 15.32 18.06 -21.48
N ALA A 426 14.02 18.02 -21.20
CA ALA A 426 13.25 16.77 -21.15
C ALA A 426 12.14 16.78 -22.19
N GLU A 427 11.81 15.61 -22.69
CA GLU A 427 10.71 15.39 -23.62
C GLU A 427 10.01 14.07 -23.31
N ILE A 428 8.75 13.98 -23.71
CA ILE A 428 7.94 12.78 -23.63
C ILE A 428 7.55 12.35 -25.05
N VAL A 429 7.77 11.08 -25.35
CA VAL A 429 7.41 10.45 -26.61
C VAL A 429 6.13 9.64 -26.38
N VAL A 430 5.06 10.00 -27.09
CA VAL A 430 3.74 9.35 -27.02
C VAL A 430 3.34 8.95 -28.43
N ASP A 431 3.14 7.65 -28.69
CA ASP A 431 2.81 7.12 -30.02
C ASP A 431 3.77 7.63 -31.13
N GLY A 432 5.06 7.70 -30.81
CA GLY A 432 6.11 8.21 -31.71
C GLY A 432 6.17 9.75 -31.86
N SER A 433 5.21 10.49 -31.30
CA SER A 433 5.20 11.95 -31.29
C SER A 433 5.92 12.49 -30.05
N THR A 434 6.86 13.41 -30.26
CA THR A 434 7.65 14.03 -29.18
C THR A 434 7.02 15.33 -28.71
N ARG A 435 6.93 15.52 -27.38
CA ARG A 435 6.43 16.75 -26.74
C ARG A 435 7.43 17.22 -25.69
N PRO A 436 7.75 18.52 -25.61
CA PRO A 436 8.64 19.03 -24.56
C PRO A 436 7.98 18.88 -23.17
N VAL A 437 8.79 18.61 -22.15
CA VAL A 437 8.38 18.67 -20.74
C VAL A 437 9.04 19.89 -20.11
N THR A 438 8.23 20.82 -19.62
CA THR A 438 8.74 21.98 -18.87
C THR A 438 9.13 21.51 -17.48
N LEU A 439 10.42 21.62 -17.17
CA LEU A 439 10.96 21.32 -15.85
C LEU A 439 11.12 22.60 -15.03
N ASP A 440 10.88 22.49 -13.73
CA ASP A 440 11.31 23.48 -12.75
C ASP A 440 12.84 23.45 -12.57
N ALA A 441 13.36 24.36 -11.76
CA ALA A 441 14.80 24.47 -11.51
C ALA A 441 15.41 23.23 -10.83
N ARG A 442 14.57 22.30 -10.34
CA ARG A 442 14.97 21.07 -9.65
C ARG A 442 14.76 19.82 -10.52
N GLY A 443 14.36 20.01 -11.78
CA GLY A 443 14.15 18.92 -12.72
C GLY A 443 12.79 18.23 -12.60
N PHE A 444 11.80 18.83 -11.94
CA PHE A 444 10.44 18.30 -11.88
C PHE A 444 9.52 18.97 -12.90
N GLY A 445 8.63 18.19 -13.50
CA GLY A 445 7.64 18.72 -14.41
C GLY A 445 6.42 17.82 -14.49
N THR A 446 5.46 18.25 -15.31
CA THR A 446 4.28 17.45 -15.63
C THR A 446 4.06 17.38 -17.14
N ALA A 447 3.41 16.30 -17.57
CA ALA A 447 2.94 16.11 -18.93
C ALA A 447 1.54 15.50 -18.92
N THR A 448 0.87 15.52 -20.08
CA THR A 448 -0.41 14.84 -20.28
C THR A 448 -0.24 13.72 -21.32
N VAL A 449 -0.57 12.50 -20.91
CA VAL A 449 -0.49 11.28 -21.71
C VAL A 449 -1.83 10.55 -21.62
N PRO A 450 -2.51 10.26 -22.75
CA PRO A 450 -3.73 9.46 -22.74
C PRO A 450 -3.54 8.16 -21.96
N LEU A 451 -4.56 7.72 -21.22
CA LEU A 451 -4.46 6.50 -20.39
C LEU A 451 -4.11 5.25 -21.20
N SER A 452 -4.60 5.16 -22.44
CA SER A 452 -4.35 4.03 -23.33
C SER A 452 -3.02 4.09 -24.08
N ALA A 453 -2.27 5.19 -23.97
CA ALA A 453 -1.05 5.39 -24.73
C ALA A 453 0.18 4.96 -23.93
N GLU A 454 1.07 4.21 -24.58
CA GLU A 454 2.41 4.00 -24.08
C GLU A 454 3.24 5.28 -24.28
N ALA A 455 4.08 5.59 -23.31
CA ALA A 455 4.92 6.77 -23.37
C ALA A 455 6.31 6.51 -22.78
N THR A 456 7.29 7.28 -23.24
CA THR A 456 8.68 7.25 -22.77
C THR A 456 9.15 8.67 -22.50
N VAL A 457 9.76 8.90 -21.33
CA VAL A 457 10.42 10.16 -21.01
C VAL A 457 11.91 10.08 -21.35
N ARG A 458 12.46 11.15 -21.92
CA ARG A 458 13.88 11.30 -22.26
C ARG A 458 14.43 12.58 -21.63
N ALA A 459 15.65 12.50 -21.11
CA ALA A 459 16.38 13.65 -20.57
C ALA A 459 17.69 13.86 -21.33
N TYR A 460 18.02 15.12 -21.61
CA TYR A 460 19.21 15.52 -22.35
C TYR A 460 20.04 16.55 -21.60
N ALA A 461 21.35 16.45 -21.75
CA ALA A 461 22.32 17.45 -21.32
C ALA A 461 22.27 18.70 -22.22
N ALA A 462 22.99 19.75 -21.81
CA ALA A 462 23.04 21.03 -22.53
C ALA A 462 23.61 20.92 -23.96
N ASP A 463 24.52 19.96 -24.20
CA ASP A 463 25.10 19.69 -25.52
C ASP A 463 24.20 18.82 -26.42
N GLY A 464 23.03 18.41 -25.92
CA GLY A 464 22.10 17.53 -26.61
C GLY A 464 22.35 16.04 -26.41
N THR A 465 23.34 15.64 -25.61
CA THR A 465 23.58 14.23 -25.25
C THR A 465 22.40 13.66 -24.47
N LEU A 466 21.93 12.47 -24.84
CA LEU A 466 20.90 11.75 -24.09
C LEU A 466 21.50 11.24 -22.76
N LEU A 467 20.95 11.71 -21.64
CA LEU A 467 21.32 11.26 -20.30
C LEU A 467 20.69 9.89 -19.99
N GLY A 468 19.43 9.72 -20.40
CA GLY A 468 18.71 8.46 -20.26
C GLY A 468 17.25 8.57 -20.69
N GLU A 469 16.61 7.41 -20.75
CA GLU A 469 15.18 7.29 -21.02
C GLU A 469 14.54 6.23 -20.11
N SER A 470 13.24 6.41 -19.84
CA SER A 470 12.42 5.49 -19.03
C SER A 470 10.98 5.48 -19.55
N PRO A 471 10.26 4.34 -19.48
CA PRO A 471 8.84 4.33 -19.76
C PRO A 471 8.09 5.20 -18.73
N VAL A 472 6.90 5.65 -19.11
CA VAL A 472 5.94 6.20 -18.15
C VAL A 472 5.30 5.02 -17.44
N TYR A 473 5.48 4.96 -16.12
CA TYR A 473 4.91 3.92 -15.30
C TYR A 473 3.45 4.26 -14.97
N ASP A 474 2.59 3.25 -15.05
CA ASP A 474 1.28 3.35 -14.43
C ASP A 474 1.44 3.49 -12.92
N ALA A 475 0.50 4.20 -12.32
CA ALA A 475 0.55 4.43 -10.89
C ALA A 475 0.32 3.11 -10.16
N SER A 476 1.20 2.77 -9.22
CA SER A 476 1.04 1.56 -8.41
C SER A 476 0.02 1.82 -7.31
N ALA A 477 -1.21 1.33 -7.49
CA ALA A 477 -2.17 1.23 -6.38
C ALA A 477 -1.89 0.00 -5.48
N ASP A 478 -1.00 -0.90 -5.92
CA ASP A 478 -0.65 -2.09 -5.16
C ASP A 478 0.40 -1.70 -4.11
N ASP A 479 -0.05 -1.52 -2.87
CA ASP A 479 0.78 -1.15 -1.72
C ASP A 479 1.49 -2.37 -1.11
N GLY A 480 1.08 -3.59 -1.46
CA GLY A 480 1.58 -4.81 -0.84
C GLY A 480 3.05 -5.08 -1.19
N ASP A 481 3.38 -5.22 -2.47
CA ASP A 481 4.60 -5.93 -2.85
C ASP A 481 5.89 -5.10 -2.84
N LEU A 482 7.05 -5.76 -2.65
CA LEU A 482 8.35 -5.07 -2.76
C LEU A 482 8.58 -4.52 -4.17
N PRO A 483 9.27 -3.38 -4.32
CA PRO A 483 9.76 -2.92 -5.62
C PRO A 483 10.52 -4.03 -6.36
N GLY A 484 10.15 -4.32 -7.60
CA GLY A 484 10.73 -5.39 -8.40
C GLY A 484 10.22 -6.79 -8.09
N ALA A 485 9.20 -6.97 -7.23
CA ALA A 485 8.55 -8.28 -7.06
C ALA A 485 7.80 -8.69 -8.34
N THR A 486 7.15 -7.73 -9.00
CA THR A 486 6.40 -7.91 -10.25
C THR A 486 7.21 -7.41 -11.45
N ARG A 487 6.80 -7.78 -12.67
CA ARG A 487 7.45 -7.26 -13.90
C ARG A 487 7.21 -5.77 -14.09
N THR A 488 6.02 -5.27 -13.75
CA THR A 488 5.65 -3.85 -13.89
C THR A 488 6.42 -2.94 -12.93
N SER A 489 6.95 -3.48 -11.84
CA SER A 489 7.82 -2.77 -10.90
C SER A 489 9.32 -2.97 -11.18
N ARG A 490 9.70 -3.45 -12.38
CA ARG A 490 11.10 -3.54 -12.83
C ARG A 490 11.35 -2.67 -14.05
N LEU A 491 12.54 -2.08 -14.10
CA LEU A 491 13.01 -1.37 -15.29
C LEU A 491 13.61 -2.32 -16.35
N VAL A 492 13.95 -3.54 -15.95
CA VAL A 492 14.51 -4.59 -16.82
C VAL A 492 13.57 -5.79 -16.86
N ASP A 493 13.64 -6.52 -17.97
CA ASP A 493 12.88 -7.76 -18.17
C ASP A 493 13.46 -8.99 -17.42
#